data_AF-A0A6I5NZN4-F1
#
_entry.id   AF-A0A6I5NZN4-F1
#
_cell.length_a   1.000
_cell.length_b   1.000
_cell.length_c   1.000
_cell.angle_alpha   90.00
_cell.angle_beta   90.00
_cell.angle_gamma   90.00
#
_symmetry.space_group_name_H-M   'P 1'
#
loop_
_entity.id
_entity.type
_entity.pdbx_description
1 polymer ?
#
loop_
_entity_poly.entity_id
_entity_poly.type
_entity_poly.pdbx_seq_one_letter_code
_entity_poly.pdbx_strand_id
1 'polypeptide(L)'
;MIIADKPAKSWTDKDLTRFEIALSNLVRRFQNLEALQKEVQAKGSGFEAQRITATEPNGKEINEVLWINEADKPLIDRLIDETLDKFELKNDDKLRKAFAARLIKKVLSHNTDDTQNDIDQAKSMRDQRQYG
;
A
#
# COMPACT_ATOMS: atom_id res chain seq x y z
N MET A 1 10.30 18.93 10.03
CA MET A 1 10.78 17.63 10.56
C MET A 1 12.25 17.80 10.92
N ILE A 2 12.64 17.50 12.15
CA ILE A 2 14.03 17.60 12.60
C ILE A 2 14.68 16.22 12.43
N ILE A 3 15.81 16.15 11.72
CA ILE A 3 16.52 14.89 11.41
C ILE A 3 17.62 14.61 12.45
N ALA A 4 18.12 15.65 13.12
CA ALA A 4 19.05 15.57 14.24
C ALA A 4 18.87 16.76 15.18
N ASP A 5 18.97 16.51 16.50
CA ASP A 5 18.73 17.51 17.55
C ASP A 5 20.02 18.24 18.00
N LYS A 6 21.18 17.86 17.45
CA LYS A 6 22.49 18.44 17.78
C LYS A 6 23.11 19.10 16.56
N PRO A 7 23.90 20.18 16.72
CA PRO A 7 24.67 20.76 15.62
C PRO A 7 25.73 19.77 15.13
N ALA A 8 25.99 19.75 13.81
CA ALA A 8 26.92 18.82 13.17
C ALA A 8 28.33 18.82 13.79
N LYS A 9 28.76 19.97 14.31
CA LYS A 9 30.06 20.12 15.00
C LYS A 9 30.19 19.31 16.29
N SER A 10 29.08 18.84 16.85
CA SER A 10 29.03 18.07 18.10
C SER A 10 28.60 16.61 17.87
N TRP A 11 28.60 16.15 16.61
CA TRP A 11 28.23 14.79 16.28
C TRP A 11 29.38 13.82 16.60
N THR A 12 29.01 12.72 17.22
CA THR A 12 29.84 11.52 17.27
C THR A 12 29.58 10.65 16.04
N ASP A 13 30.43 9.66 15.77
CA ASP A 13 30.21 8.68 14.69
C ASP A 13 28.83 8.01 14.80
N LYS A 14 28.38 7.75 16.03
CA LYS A 14 27.05 7.21 16.29
C LYS A 14 25.93 8.17 15.89
N ASP A 15 26.11 9.47 16.13
CA ASP A 15 25.15 10.49 15.70
C ASP A 15 25.12 10.58 14.17
N LEU A 16 26.28 10.46 13.51
CA LEU A 16 26.40 10.43 12.04
C LEU A 16 25.66 9.23 11.44
N THR A 17 25.90 8.01 11.92
CA THR A 17 25.19 6.82 11.45
C THR A 17 23.68 6.93 11.65
N ARG A 18 23.25 7.46 12.81
CA ARG A 18 21.82 7.68 13.08
C ARG A 18 21.20 8.68 12.12
N PHE A 19 21.93 9.75 11.80
CA PHE A 19 21.52 10.75 10.82
C PHE A 19 21.38 10.12 9.42
N GLU A 20 22.34 9.33 8.95
CA GLU A 20 22.29 8.66 7.64
C GLU A 20 21.07 7.74 7.51
N ILE A 21 20.78 6.95 8.54
CA ILE A 21 19.60 6.08 8.58
C ILE A 21 18.31 6.91 8.57
N ALA A 22 18.25 7.98 9.37
CA ALA A 22 17.08 8.85 9.44
C ALA A 22 16.85 9.58 8.10
N LEU A 23 17.91 10.09 7.47
CA LEU A 23 17.87 10.75 6.18
C LEU A 23 17.44 9.79 5.07
N SER A 24 18.00 8.58 5.02
CA SER A 24 17.61 7.56 4.03
C SER A 24 16.13 7.20 4.13
N ASN A 25 15.65 7.03 5.37
CA ASN A 25 14.22 6.79 5.61
C ASN A 25 13.35 7.97 5.19
N LEU A 26 13.81 9.21 5.42
CA LEU A 26 13.10 10.42 5.01
C LEU A 26 13.01 10.54 3.50
N VAL A 27 14.14 10.37 2.81
CA VAL A 27 14.21 10.40 1.34
C VAL A 27 13.22 9.40 0.75
N ARG A 28 13.20 8.16 1.27
CA ARG A 28 12.25 7.13 0.84
C ARG A 28 10.79 7.56 1.03
N ARG A 29 10.45 8.18 2.16
CA ARG A 29 9.08 8.69 2.42
C ARG A 29 8.70 9.78 1.42
N PHE A 30 9.61 10.71 1.12
CA PHE A 30 9.38 11.75 0.12
C PHE A 30 9.20 11.17 -1.28
N GLN A 31 10.03 10.21 -1.69
CA GLN A 31 9.86 9.54 -2.98
C GLN A 31 8.51 8.85 -3.10
N ASN A 32 8.08 8.15 -2.04
CA ASN A 32 6.77 7.50 -2.00
C ASN A 32 5.63 8.53 -2.09
N LEU A 33 5.77 9.66 -1.40
CA LEU A 33 4.77 10.73 -1.41
C LEU A 33 4.74 11.43 -2.78
N GLU A 34 5.88 11.71 -3.39
CA GLU A 34 5.96 12.31 -4.72
C GLU A 34 5.35 11.38 -5.79
N ALA A 35 5.63 10.09 -5.71
CA ALA A 35 5.01 9.09 -6.58
C ALA A 35 3.47 9.12 -6.42
N LEU A 36 2.98 9.16 -5.18
CA LEU A 36 1.55 9.25 -4.90
C LEU A 36 0.94 10.58 -5.38
N GLN A 37 1.63 11.70 -5.19
CA GLN A 37 1.17 13.03 -5.62
C GLN A 37 0.98 13.10 -7.13
N LYS A 38 1.93 12.55 -7.91
CA LYS A 38 1.83 12.50 -9.38
C LYS A 38 0.57 11.75 -9.82
N GLU A 39 0.25 10.67 -9.13
CA GLU A 39 -0.96 9.90 -9.39
C GLU A 39 -2.24 10.65 -8.95
N VAL A 40 -2.21 11.37 -7.81
CA VAL A 40 -3.36 12.14 -7.29
C VAL A 40 -3.71 13.31 -8.21
N GLN A 41 -2.69 14.02 -8.70
CA GLN A 41 -2.88 15.12 -9.65
C GLN A 41 -3.59 14.66 -10.94
N ALA A 42 -3.47 13.39 -11.32
CA ALA A 42 -4.16 12.84 -12.49
C ALA A 42 -5.66 12.62 -12.28
N LYS A 43 -6.15 12.48 -11.04
CA LYS A 43 -7.57 12.22 -10.72
C LYS A 43 -8.36 13.43 -10.19
N GLY A 44 -7.70 14.41 -9.55
CA GLY A 44 -8.37 15.60 -8.99
C GLY A 44 -8.77 15.46 -7.50
N SER A 45 -9.64 16.35 -7.01
CA SER A 45 -10.06 16.43 -5.60
C SER A 45 -11.17 15.44 -5.20
N GLY A 46 -11.33 15.15 -3.91
CA GLY A 46 -12.40 14.31 -3.37
C GLY A 46 -12.04 12.83 -3.18
N PHE A 47 -10.76 12.49 -3.35
CA PHE A 47 -10.23 11.13 -3.18
C PHE A 47 -9.00 11.13 -2.28
N GLU A 48 -8.89 10.11 -1.43
CA GLU A 48 -7.65 9.78 -0.72
C GLU A 48 -6.95 8.64 -1.44
N ALA A 49 -5.66 8.83 -1.75
CA ALA A 49 -4.84 7.79 -2.34
C ALA A 49 -4.05 7.07 -1.25
N GLN A 50 -4.09 5.74 -1.26
CA GLN A 50 -3.30 4.93 -0.34
C GLN A 50 -2.55 3.85 -1.11
N ARG A 51 -1.22 3.84 -0.98
CA ARG A 51 -0.38 2.78 -1.55
C ARG A 51 -0.30 1.61 -0.58
N ILE A 52 -0.66 0.42 -1.06
CA ILE A 52 -0.51 -0.84 -0.33
C ILE A 52 0.64 -1.63 -0.95
N THR A 53 1.53 -2.13 -0.10
CA THR A 53 2.56 -3.08 -0.49
C THR A 53 2.47 -4.31 0.40
N ALA A 54 2.33 -5.48 -0.21
CA ALA A 54 2.27 -6.76 0.49
C ALA A 54 3.25 -7.74 -0.14
N THR A 55 4.16 -8.27 0.66
CA THR A 55 5.13 -9.29 0.24
C THR A 55 4.66 -10.65 0.73
N GLU A 56 4.52 -11.59 -0.19
CA GLU A 56 4.16 -12.97 0.11
C GLU A 56 5.38 -13.80 0.55
N PRO A 57 5.16 -14.94 1.24
CA PRO A 57 6.26 -15.83 1.64
C PRO A 57 7.09 -16.39 0.48
N ASN A 58 6.52 -16.44 -0.74
CA ASN A 58 7.21 -16.85 -1.96
C ASN A 58 8.07 -15.72 -2.59
N GLY A 59 8.10 -14.54 -1.97
CA GLY A 59 8.82 -13.36 -2.45
C GLY A 59 8.07 -12.52 -3.48
N LYS A 60 6.85 -12.90 -3.88
CA LYS A 60 6.01 -12.08 -4.77
C LYS A 60 5.55 -10.83 -4.01
N GLU A 61 5.70 -9.68 -4.65
CA GLU A 61 5.23 -8.40 -4.13
C GLU A 61 3.98 -7.95 -4.87
N ILE A 62 2.99 -7.46 -4.13
CA ILE A 62 1.83 -6.77 -4.65
C ILE A 62 1.99 -5.29 -4.30
N ASN A 63 1.92 -4.41 -5.29
CA ASN A 63 2.02 -2.95 -5.12
C ASN A 63 0.86 -2.29 -5.86
N GLU A 64 -0.08 -1.71 -5.12
CA GLU A 64 -1.28 -1.10 -5.67
C GLU A 64 -1.57 0.24 -4.99
N VAL A 65 -2.14 1.17 -5.76
CA VAL A 65 -2.64 2.45 -5.23
C VAL A 65 -4.15 2.44 -5.27
N LEU A 66 -4.75 2.48 -4.09
CA LEU A 66 -6.18 2.53 -3.88
C LEU A 66 -6.67 3.97 -3.82
N TRP A 67 -7.79 4.23 -4.48
CA TRP A 67 -8.46 5.52 -4.49
C TRP A 67 -9.74 5.40 -3.68
N ILE A 68 -9.77 6.03 -2.51
CA ILE A 68 -10.93 6.02 -1.62
C ILE A 68 -11.67 7.33 -1.81
N ASN A 69 -12.91 7.27 -2.28
CA ASN A 69 -13.77 8.45 -2.35
C ASN A 69 -14.09 8.92 -0.93
N GLU A 70 -14.01 10.23 -0.68
CA GLU A 70 -14.39 10.80 0.62
C GLU A 70 -15.82 10.45 1.03
N ALA A 71 -16.74 10.30 0.07
CA ALA A 71 -18.11 9.90 0.34
C ALA A 71 -18.23 8.47 0.90
N ASP A 72 -17.30 7.59 0.55
CA ASP A 72 -17.31 6.18 0.96
C ASP A 72 -16.60 5.94 2.30
N LYS A 73 -15.76 6.88 2.75
CA LYS A 73 -14.98 6.76 4.00
C LYS A 73 -15.85 6.41 5.22
N PRO A 74 -16.97 7.09 5.50
CA PRO A 74 -17.77 6.79 6.69
C PRO A 74 -18.38 5.38 6.67
N LEU A 75 -18.67 4.85 5.47
CA LEU A 75 -19.15 3.48 5.32
C LEU A 75 -18.02 2.49 5.57
N ILE A 76 -16.84 2.72 4.98
CA ILE A 76 -15.66 1.88 5.14
C ILE A 76 -15.24 1.83 6.61
N ASP A 77 -15.12 2.99 7.27
CA ASP A 77 -14.72 3.09 8.67
C ASP A 77 -15.69 2.33 9.59
N ARG A 78 -17.00 2.49 9.36
CA ARG A 78 -18.02 1.75 10.10
C ARG A 78 -17.88 0.24 9.94
N LEU A 79 -17.68 -0.25 8.71
CA LEU A 79 -17.51 -1.68 8.44
C LEU A 79 -16.24 -2.24 9.10
N ILE A 80 -15.16 -1.45 9.13
CA ILE A 80 -13.92 -1.78 9.83
C ILE A 80 -14.20 -1.89 11.34
N ASP A 81 -14.83 -0.88 11.94
CA ASP A 81 -15.12 -0.85 13.36
C ASP A 81 -16.03 -2.01 13.78
N GLU A 82 -17.15 -2.22 13.08
CA GLU A 82 -18.06 -3.35 13.31
C GLU A 82 -17.34 -4.70 13.23
N THR A 83 -16.38 -4.84 12.31
CA THR A 83 -15.61 -6.08 12.16
C THR A 83 -14.60 -6.25 13.28
N LEU A 84 -13.87 -5.19 13.65
CA LEU A 84 -12.82 -5.23 14.66
C LEU A 84 -13.37 -5.29 16.09
N ASP A 85 -14.64 -4.91 16.29
CA ASP A 85 -15.30 -4.99 17.60
C ASP A 85 -15.81 -6.41 17.95
N LYS A 86 -15.71 -7.36 17.00
CA LYS A 86 -15.98 -8.79 17.26
C LYS A 86 -15.09 -9.32 18.38
N PHE A 87 -15.68 -10.07 19.31
CA PHE A 87 -15.03 -10.50 20.55
C PHE A 87 -13.68 -11.23 20.32
N GLU A 88 -13.61 -12.05 19.27
CA GLU A 88 -12.42 -12.80 18.89
C GLU A 88 -11.27 -11.87 18.47
N LEU A 89 -11.58 -10.76 17.79
CA LEU A 89 -10.59 -9.81 17.28
C LEU A 89 -10.25 -8.74 18.32
N LYS A 90 -11.21 -8.33 19.16
CA LYS A 90 -11.05 -7.21 20.10
C LYS A 90 -9.91 -7.41 21.11
N ASN A 91 -9.67 -8.64 21.54
CA ASN A 91 -8.74 -8.95 22.64
C ASN A 91 -7.38 -9.48 22.19
N ASP A 92 -7.14 -9.66 20.89
CA ASP A 92 -5.89 -10.23 20.37
C ASP A 92 -5.31 -9.39 19.22
N ASP A 93 -4.36 -8.51 19.53
CA ASP A 93 -3.65 -7.66 18.56
C ASP A 93 -2.92 -8.47 17.48
N LYS A 94 -2.38 -9.65 17.82
CA LYS A 94 -1.73 -10.54 16.86
C LYS A 94 -2.75 -11.09 15.88
N LEU A 95 -3.92 -11.49 16.36
CA LEU A 95 -5.02 -11.97 15.53
C LEU A 95 -5.59 -10.85 14.65
N ARG A 96 -5.74 -9.61 15.15
CA ARG A 96 -6.16 -8.44 14.35
C ARG A 96 -5.22 -8.18 13.18
N LYS A 97 -3.91 -8.17 13.45
CA LYS A 97 -2.88 -7.98 12.41
C LYS A 97 -2.87 -9.13 11.40
N ALA A 98 -3.00 -10.37 11.87
CA ALA A 98 -3.11 -11.53 11.00
C ALA A 98 -4.39 -11.48 10.14
N PHE A 99 -5.52 -11.06 10.71
CA PHE A 99 -6.78 -10.86 9.98
C PHE A 99 -6.63 -9.82 8.88
N ALA A 100 -6.07 -8.64 9.19
CA ALA A 100 -5.83 -7.58 8.22
C ALA A 100 -4.92 -8.06 7.07
N ALA A 101 -3.80 -8.71 7.39
CA ALA A 101 -2.88 -9.25 6.38
C ALA A 101 -3.56 -10.31 5.48
N ARG A 102 -4.39 -11.20 6.06
CA ARG A 102 -5.13 -12.22 5.31
C ARG A 102 -6.23 -11.61 4.45
N LEU A 103 -6.90 -10.55 4.92
CA LEU A 103 -7.92 -9.83 4.15
C LEU A 103 -7.30 -9.11 2.96
N ILE A 104 -6.21 -8.36 3.17
CA ILE A 104 -5.46 -7.69 2.09
C ILE A 104 -5.07 -8.72 1.02
N LYS A 105 -4.46 -9.83 1.43
CA LYS A 105 -4.10 -10.90 0.48
C LYS A 105 -5.33 -11.41 -0.29
N LYS A 106 -6.43 -11.72 0.39
CA LYS A 106 -7.63 -12.27 -0.24
C LYS A 106 -8.24 -11.30 -1.27
N VAL A 107 -8.31 -10.02 -0.95
CA VAL A 107 -8.86 -8.98 -1.84
C VAL A 107 -7.95 -8.78 -3.04
N LEU A 108 -6.64 -8.66 -2.83
CA LEU A 108 -5.69 -8.38 -3.91
C LEU A 108 -5.44 -9.59 -4.83
N SER A 109 -5.48 -10.82 -4.31
CA SER A 109 -5.34 -12.03 -5.13
C SER A 109 -6.50 -12.21 -6.12
N HIS A 110 -7.72 -11.79 -5.75
CA HIS A 110 -8.90 -11.93 -6.61
C HIS A 110 -8.82 -11.04 -7.85
N ASN A 111 -8.23 -9.85 -7.74
CA ASN A 111 -8.05 -8.93 -8.87
C ASN A 111 -6.97 -9.40 -9.85
N THR A 112 -5.93 -10.10 -9.39
CA THR A 112 -4.87 -10.61 -10.28
C THR A 112 -5.34 -11.72 -11.20
N ASP A 113 -6.26 -12.59 -10.76
CA ASP A 113 -6.78 -13.69 -11.59
C ASP A 113 -7.70 -13.15 -12.70
N ASP A 114 -8.52 -12.13 -12.40
CA ASP A 114 -9.37 -11.47 -13.40
C ASP A 114 -8.53 -10.71 -14.45
N THR A 115 -7.48 -10.01 -14.01
CA THR A 115 -6.60 -9.28 -14.94
C THR A 115 -5.81 -10.24 -15.85
N GLN A 116 -5.39 -11.40 -15.34
CA GLN A 116 -4.66 -12.41 -16.12
C GLN A 116 -5.59 -13.08 -17.15
N ASN A 117 -6.82 -13.41 -16.75
CA ASN A 117 -7.84 -13.96 -17.62
C ASN A 117 -8.20 -13.01 -18.78
N ASP A 118 -8.31 -11.71 -18.52
CA ASP A 118 -8.58 -10.72 -19.57
C ASP A 118 -7.43 -10.59 -20.58
N ILE A 119 -6.18 -10.66 -20.11
CA ILE A 119 -4.99 -10.62 -20.97
C ILE A 119 -4.89 -11.88 -21.85
N ASP A 120 -5.21 -13.05 -21.28
CA ASP A 120 -5.15 -14.32 -22.01
C ASP A 120 -6.31 -14.47 -23.00
N GLN A 121 -7.49 -13.92 -22.70
CA GLN A 121 -8.60 -13.79 -23.65
C GLN A 121 -8.27 -12.81 -24.79
N ALA A 122 -7.64 -11.67 -24.49
CA ALA A 122 -7.23 -10.71 -25.51
C ALA A 122 -6.15 -11.27 -26.47
N LYS A 123 -5.27 -12.15 -25.97
CA LYS A 123 -4.28 -12.86 -26.80
C LYS A 123 -4.93 -13.93 -27.70
N SER A 124 -5.81 -14.75 -27.16
CA SER A 124 -6.51 -15.78 -27.95
C SER A 124 -7.41 -15.19 -29.06
N MET A 125 -8.01 -14.02 -28.83
CA MET A 125 -8.76 -13.30 -29.88
C MET A 125 -7.88 -12.69 -30.98
N ARG A 126 -6.60 -12.39 -30.71
CA ARG A 126 -5.66 -11.89 -31.73
C ARG A 126 -5.14 -13.02 -32.61
N ASP A 127 -4.86 -14.18 -32.02
CA ASP A 127 -4.38 -15.35 -32.75
C ASP A 127 -5.47 -15.92 -33.68
N GLN A 128 -6.75 -15.85 -33.28
CA GLN A 128 -7.87 -16.27 -34.15
C GLN A 128 -8.11 -15.34 -35.35
N ARG A 129 -7.67 -14.08 -35.32
CA ARG A 129 -7.84 -13.13 -36.43
C ARG A 129 -6.70 -13.20 -37.46
N GLN A 130 -5.60 -13.90 -37.16
CA GLN A 130 -4.48 -14.08 -38.10
C GLN A 130 -4.62 -15.32 -39.00
N TYR A 131 -5.62 -16.16 -38.80
CA TYR A 131 -5.86 -17.38 -39.57
C TYR A 131 -7.26 -17.45 -40.22
N GLY A 132 -7.96 -16.33 -40.36
CA GLY A 132 -9.27 -16.20 -41.01
C GLY A 132 -9.24 -15.38 -42.28
#